data_AF-A0A662FPS5-F1
#
_entry.id   AF-A0A662FPS5-F1
#
_cell.length_a   1.000
_cell.length_b   1.000
_cell.length_c   1.000
_cell.angle_alpha   90.00
_cell.angle_beta   90.00
_cell.angle_gamma   90.00
#
_symmetry.space_group_name_H-M   'P 1'
#
loop_
_entity.id
_entity.type
_entity.pdbx_description
1 polymer ?
#
loop_
_entity_poly.entity_id
_entity_poly.type
_entity_poly.pdbx_seq_one_letter_code
_entity_poly.pdbx_strand_id
1 'polypeptide(L)'
;MISVIEIAVGCIMCGKCSTGECPVGICTQGPELRKRLGGGKDIGRAVEWITNFLKVTTKEIVQLTATLSYKGINLLSKEYLRVLTVGVSTMIGVKLVGLDY
;
A
#
# COMPACT_ATOMS: atom_id res chain seq x y z
N MET A 1 8.84 -11.32 -2.70
CA MET A 1 7.97 -10.42 -1.91
C MET A 1 8.01 -9.07 -2.61
N ILE A 2 6.87 -8.52 -2.99
CA ILE A 2 6.78 -7.21 -3.65
C ILE A 2 6.06 -6.26 -2.71
N SER A 3 6.59 -5.06 -2.54
CA SER A 3 5.99 -4.01 -1.72
C SER A 3 5.12 -3.07 -2.58
N VAL A 4 4.10 -2.47 -1.96
CA VAL A 4 3.23 -1.49 -2.64
C VAL A 4 4.00 -0.27 -3.14
N ILE A 5 5.11 0.07 -2.49
CA ILE A 5 5.98 1.19 -2.89
C ILE A 5 6.68 0.89 -4.22
N GLU A 6 7.12 -0.35 -4.46
CA GLU A 6 7.72 -0.73 -5.74
C GLU A 6 6.70 -0.62 -6.88
N ILE A 7 5.43 -0.95 -6.62
CA ILE A 7 4.33 -0.74 -7.58
C ILE A 7 4.16 0.75 -7.87
N ALA A 8 4.13 1.59 -6.84
CA ALA A 8 4.02 3.04 -7.01
C ALA A 8 5.17 3.62 -7.85
N VAL A 9 6.37 3.05 -7.75
CA VAL A 9 7.55 3.43 -8.56
C VAL A 9 7.47 2.94 -10.01
N GLY A 10 6.56 2.02 -10.34
CA GLY A 10 6.34 1.51 -11.70
C GLY A 10 6.58 0.01 -11.87
N CYS A 11 6.62 -0.78 -10.80
CA CYS A 11 6.69 -2.24 -10.90
C CYS A 11 5.45 -2.81 -11.62
N ILE A 12 5.70 -3.64 -12.62
CA ILE A 12 4.67 -4.32 -13.43
C ILE A 12 4.52 -5.80 -13.10
N MET A 13 4.99 -6.24 -11.92
CA MET A 13 4.89 -7.63 -11.47
C MET A 13 5.54 -8.66 -12.42
N CYS A 14 6.70 -8.31 -13.01
CA CYS A 14 7.35 -9.13 -14.04
C CYS A 14 8.00 -10.44 -13.56
N GLY A 15 8.15 -10.65 -12.25
CA GLY A 15 8.76 -11.86 -11.67
C GLY A 15 10.28 -12.02 -11.86
N LYS A 16 10.98 -11.04 -12.46
CA LYS A 16 12.43 -11.10 -12.76
C LYS A 16 13.34 -10.41 -11.74
N CYS A 17 12.89 -10.24 -10.50
CA CYS A 17 13.62 -9.43 -9.53
C CYS A 17 15.00 -10.01 -9.18
N SER A 18 15.11 -11.35 -9.06
CA SER A 18 16.36 -12.04 -8.72
C SER A 18 17.36 -12.15 -9.88
N THR A 19 16.92 -11.94 -11.12
CA THR A 19 17.80 -12.08 -12.30
C THR A 19 18.55 -10.80 -12.63
N GLY A 20 18.19 -9.66 -12.01
CA GLY A 20 18.75 -8.36 -12.34
C GLY A 20 18.23 -7.77 -13.67
N GLU A 21 17.26 -8.41 -14.31
CA GLU A 21 16.70 -8.03 -15.62
C GLU A 21 15.36 -7.29 -15.50
N CYS A 22 15.17 -6.49 -14.45
CA CYS A 22 13.94 -5.74 -14.27
C CYS A 22 13.68 -4.82 -15.50
N PRO A 23 12.56 -5.00 -16.23
CA PRO A 23 12.31 -4.28 -17.47
C PRO A 23 12.07 -2.78 -17.25
N VAL A 24 11.68 -2.40 -16.03
CA VAL A 24 11.35 -1.02 -15.62
C VAL A 24 12.44 -0.37 -14.76
N GLY A 25 13.58 -1.04 -14.55
CA GLY A 25 14.75 -0.41 -13.93
C GLY A 25 14.80 -0.39 -12.39
N ILE A 26 13.92 -1.13 -11.70
CA ILE A 26 13.88 -1.19 -10.22
C ILE A 26 14.94 -2.16 -9.67
N CYS A 27 14.81 -3.45 -9.99
CA CYS A 27 15.73 -4.50 -9.53
C CYS A 27 16.77 -4.82 -10.61
N THR A 28 17.69 -3.90 -10.89
CA THR A 28 18.75 -4.09 -11.88
C THR A 28 19.99 -3.26 -11.58
N GLN A 29 21.16 -3.76 -11.97
CA GLN A 29 22.41 -3.00 -11.94
C GLN A 29 22.89 -2.59 -13.34
N GLY A 30 22.23 -3.08 -14.41
CA GLY A 30 22.62 -2.76 -15.78
C GLY A 30 22.35 -1.29 -16.12
N PRO A 31 23.33 -0.55 -16.68
CA PRO A 31 23.19 0.90 -16.91
C PRO A 31 22.01 1.23 -17.83
N GLU A 32 21.79 0.43 -18.88
CA GLU A 32 20.66 0.64 -19.80
C GLU A 32 19.29 0.38 -19.18
N LEU A 33 19.20 -0.57 -18.25
CA LEU A 33 17.94 -0.86 -17.56
C LEU A 33 17.66 0.19 -16.47
N ARG A 34 18.70 0.67 -15.75
CA ARG A 34 18.56 1.71 -14.72
C ARG A 34 17.98 3.01 -15.28
N LYS A 35 18.31 3.37 -16.53
CA LYS A 35 17.73 4.54 -17.22
C LYS A 35 16.21 4.48 -17.33
N ARG A 36 15.60 3.29 -17.28
CA ARG A 36 14.15 3.10 -17.43
C ARG A 36 13.35 3.43 -16.17
N LEU A 37 14.02 3.56 -15.02
CA LEU A 37 13.37 3.99 -13.77
C LEU A 37 12.68 5.35 -13.96
N GLY A 38 11.53 5.57 -13.33
CA GLY A 38 10.74 6.79 -13.56
C GLY A 38 10.15 6.88 -14.98
N GLY A 39 10.00 5.74 -15.66
CA GLY A 39 9.46 5.67 -17.02
C GLY A 39 10.42 6.20 -18.09
N GLY A 40 11.72 6.13 -17.84
CA GLY A 40 12.74 6.57 -18.80
C GLY A 40 13.01 8.08 -18.83
N LYS A 41 12.35 8.86 -17.96
CA LYS A 41 12.48 10.32 -17.92
C LYS A 41 13.61 10.74 -16.99
N ASP A 42 13.37 10.58 -15.68
CA ASP A 42 14.29 10.94 -14.62
C ASP A 42 13.80 10.34 -13.29
N ILE A 43 14.68 10.35 -12.27
CA ILE A 43 14.34 9.82 -10.93
C ILE A 43 13.23 10.62 -10.24
N GLY A 44 13.13 11.92 -10.50
CA GLY A 44 12.12 12.81 -9.93
C GLY A 44 10.70 12.37 -10.32
N ARG A 45 10.52 11.79 -11.51
CA ARG A 45 9.21 11.22 -11.89
C ARG A 45 8.78 10.06 -10.99
N ALA A 46 9.70 9.17 -10.61
CA ALA A 46 9.41 8.11 -9.65
C ALA A 46 9.09 8.67 -8.25
N VAL A 47 9.81 9.72 -7.83
CA VAL A 47 9.54 10.42 -6.57
C VAL A 47 8.14 11.05 -6.57
N GLU A 48 7.73 11.65 -7.68
CA GLU A 48 6.39 12.23 -7.85
C GLU A 48 5.30 11.15 -7.71
N TRP A 49 5.48 9.99 -8.33
CA TRP A 49 4.54 8.87 -8.21
C TRP A 49 4.39 8.37 -6.78
N ILE A 50 5.51 8.12 -6.08
CA ILE A 50 5.49 7.74 -4.66
C ILE A 50 4.80 8.81 -3.83
N THR A 51 5.13 10.08 -4.06
CA THR A 51 4.57 11.22 -3.33
C THR A 51 3.05 11.30 -3.50
N ASN A 52 2.56 11.12 -4.73
CA ASN A 52 1.14 11.13 -5.02
C ASN A 52 0.42 9.94 -4.37
N PHE A 53 1.00 8.74 -4.46
CA PHE A 53 0.49 7.54 -3.79
C PHE A 53 0.34 7.77 -2.28
N LEU A 54 1.42 8.18 -1.60
CA LEU A 54 1.40 8.44 -0.15
C LEU A 54 0.40 9.53 0.23
N LYS A 55 0.28 10.61 -0.56
CA LYS A 55 -0.70 11.67 -0.33
C LYS A 55 -2.15 11.16 -0.42
N VAL A 56 -2.45 10.34 -1.43
CA VAL A 56 -3.80 9.76 -1.59
C VAL A 56 -4.10 8.77 -0.47
N THR A 57 -3.20 7.84 -0.18
CA THR A 57 -3.39 6.88 0.93
C THR A 57 -3.54 7.59 2.28
N THR A 58 -2.78 8.66 2.53
CA THR A 58 -2.94 9.47 3.75
C THR A 58 -4.33 10.12 3.80
N LYS A 59 -4.83 10.65 2.67
CA LYS A 59 -6.18 11.22 2.60
C LYS A 59 -7.27 10.17 2.82
N GLU A 60 -7.10 8.96 2.30
CA GLU A 60 -8.04 7.85 2.53
C GLU A 60 -8.10 7.48 4.03
N ILE A 61 -6.95 7.38 4.69
CA ILE A 61 -6.89 7.14 6.14
C ILE A 61 -7.60 8.25 6.91
N VAL A 62 -7.40 9.51 6.53
CA VAL A 62 -8.10 10.66 7.13
C VAL A 62 -9.60 10.56 6.90
N GLN A 63 -10.06 10.21 5.69
CA GLN A 63 -11.47 10.03 5.38
C GLN A 63 -12.10 8.94 6.24
N LEU A 64 -11.47 7.76 6.31
CA LEU A 64 -11.95 6.64 7.14
C LEU A 64 -12.03 7.05 8.62
N THR A 65 -10.99 7.71 9.14
CA THR A 65 -10.97 8.17 10.54
C THR A 65 -12.06 9.22 10.80
N ALA A 66 -12.27 10.13 9.85
CA ALA A 66 -13.29 11.18 9.95
C ALA A 66 -14.73 10.62 9.88
N THR A 67 -14.98 9.53 9.13
CA THR A 67 -16.31 8.87 9.14
C THR A 67 -16.70 8.33 10.51
N LEU A 68 -15.70 8.00 11.34
CA LEU A 68 -15.89 7.58 12.72
C LEU A 68 -15.90 8.78 13.71
N SER A 69 -15.92 10.02 13.21
CA SER A 69 -15.85 11.25 14.00
C SER A 69 -14.59 11.41 14.85
N TYR A 70 -13.49 10.74 14.48
CA TYR A 70 -12.19 10.88 15.15
C TYR A 70 -11.26 11.84 14.40
N LYS A 71 -10.41 12.55 15.15
CA LYS A 71 -9.42 13.50 14.61
C LYS A 71 -8.03 12.90 14.38
N GLY A 72 -7.83 11.63 14.71
CA GLY A 72 -6.52 10.99 14.62
C GLY A 72 -6.60 9.47 14.69
N ILE A 73 -5.66 8.80 14.02
CA ILE A 73 -5.59 7.34 13.94
C ILE A 73 -5.35 6.67 15.30
N ASN A 74 -4.69 7.38 16.22
CA ASN A 74 -4.42 6.93 17.58
C ASN A 74 -5.67 6.82 18.46
N LEU A 75 -6.82 7.34 17.99
CA LEU A 75 -8.11 7.23 18.68
C LEU A 75 -8.91 6.00 18.22
N LEU A 76 -8.44 5.28 17.18
CA LEU A 76 -9.10 4.07 16.71
C LEU A 76 -8.86 2.91 17.69
N SER A 77 -9.92 2.19 17.99
CA SER A 77 -9.96 1.01 18.87
C SER A 77 -10.42 -0.22 18.09
N LYS A 78 -10.08 -1.42 18.61
CA LYS A 78 -10.56 -2.71 18.10
C LYS A 78 -12.09 -2.82 18.12
N GLU A 79 -12.76 -2.04 18.98
CA GLU A 79 -14.23 -1.94 19.03
C GLU A 79 -14.88 -1.49 17.72
N TYR A 80 -14.15 -0.78 16.84
CA TYR A 80 -14.65 -0.36 15.53
C TYR A 80 -14.46 -1.40 14.43
N LEU A 81 -13.75 -2.50 14.70
CA LEU A 81 -13.58 -3.58 13.76
C LEU A 81 -14.83 -4.46 13.75
N ARG A 82 -15.15 -5.03 12.58
CA ARG A 82 -16.19 -6.03 12.42
C ARG A 82 -15.65 -7.20 11.61
N VAL A 83 -15.93 -8.41 12.07
CA VAL A 83 -15.63 -9.62 11.31
C VAL A 83 -16.84 -10.06 10.51
N LEU A 84 -16.60 -10.77 9.40
CA LEU A 84 -17.65 -11.26 8.51
C LEU A 84 -18.05 -12.70 8.80
N THR A 85 -17.28 -13.41 9.64
CA THR A 85 -17.50 -14.83 9.93
C THR A 85 -17.43 -15.12 11.43
N VAL A 86 -18.30 -16.00 11.89
CA VAL A 86 -18.41 -16.39 13.30
C VAL A 86 -17.11 -17.03 13.80
N GLY A 87 -16.53 -17.94 13.01
CA GLY A 87 -15.28 -18.60 13.39
C GLY A 87 -14.15 -17.61 13.65
N VAL A 88 -14.02 -16.58 12.82
CA VAL A 88 -13.01 -15.52 13.05
C VAL A 88 -13.35 -14.72 14.30
N SER A 89 -14.63 -14.37 14.51
CA SER A 89 -15.08 -13.67 15.73
C SER A 89 -14.62 -14.37 16.99
N THR A 90 -14.83 -15.68 17.07
CA THR A 90 -14.44 -16.51 18.21
C THR A 90 -12.92 -16.59 18.38
N MET A 91 -12.16 -16.67 17.29
CA MET A 91 -10.70 -16.77 17.35
C MET A 91 -10.01 -15.47 17.78
N ILE A 92 -10.49 -14.32 17.30
CA ILE A 92 -9.79 -13.03 17.49
C ILE A 92 -10.45 -12.13 18.54
N GLY A 93 -11.66 -12.45 18.99
CA GLY A 93 -12.42 -11.67 19.96
C GLY A 93 -12.92 -10.32 19.43
N VAL A 94 -13.15 -10.21 18.12
CA VAL A 94 -13.73 -9.01 17.48
C VAL A 94 -15.19 -9.29 17.12
N LYS A 95 -16.06 -8.29 17.34
CA LYS A 95 -17.51 -8.37 17.12
C LYS A 95 -17.86 -8.74 15.68
N LEU A 96 -18.84 -9.64 15.50
CA LEU A 96 -19.40 -9.99 14.19
C LEU A 96 -20.22 -8.83 13.63
N VAL A 97 -20.21 -8.66 12.31
CA VAL A 97 -21.11 -7.71 11.64
C VAL A 97 -22.57 -8.00 12.01
N GLY A 98 -23.31 -6.95 12.39
CA GLY A 98 -24.73 -7.05 12.77
C GLY A 98 -25.00 -7.53 14.20
N LEU A 99 -23.99 -7.79 15.02
CA LEU A 99 -24.12 -8.10 16.45
C LEU A 99 -23.35 -7.05 17.27
N ASP A 100 -24.03 -6.40 18.21
CA ASP A 100 -23.44 -5.34 19.05
C ASP A 100 -23.25 -5.74 20.52
N TYR A 101 -23.56 -6.99 20.90
CA TYR A 101 -23.33 -7.53 22.24
C TYR A 101 -21.98 -8.24 22.37
#